data_AF-A0A1G3B483-F1
#
_entry.id   AF-A0A1G3B483-F1
#
_cell.length_a   1.000
_cell.length_b   1.000
_cell.length_c   1.000
_cell.angle_alpha   90.00
_cell.angle_beta   90.00
_cell.angle_gamma   90.00
#
_symmetry.space_group_name_H-M   'P 1'
#
loop_
_entity.id
_entity.type
_entity.pdbx_description
1 polymer ?
#
loop_
_entity_poly.entity_id
_entity_poly.type
_entity_poly.pdbx_seq_one_letter_code
_entity_poly.pdbx_strand_id
1 'polypeptide(L)'
;MVKLIEEFKKEHSLIVDTLSKSRKIGVDSREGQDKILSAKDFILAHLKKEDEKLYPLLRKAAKSSQRLKELLGEFDKDMNEITSYILEFFNDYTATTGSELAMELEKFVTILERRILREETFLFAEFEKLHE
;
A
#
# COMPACT_ATOMS: atom_id res chain seq x y z
N MET A 1 18.40 -7.12 4.04
CA MET A 1 17.20 -7.72 3.44
C MET A 1 16.10 -7.85 4.47
N VAL A 2 16.38 -8.44 5.65
CA VAL A 2 15.57 -8.17 6.86
C VAL A 2 15.36 -6.66 7.06
N LYS A 3 16.42 -5.85 6.90
CA LYS A 3 16.30 -4.38 6.93
C LYS A 3 15.33 -3.78 5.93
N LEU A 4 15.15 -4.37 4.74
CA LEU A 4 14.26 -3.83 3.70
C LEU A 4 12.79 -4.19 4.00
N ILE A 5 12.53 -5.42 4.44
CA ILE A 5 11.19 -5.83 4.90
C ILE A 5 10.76 -5.00 6.11
N GLU A 6 11.65 -4.85 7.10
CA GLU A 6 11.37 -4.02 8.28
C GLU A 6 11.15 -2.55 7.93
N GLU A 7 11.74 -2.08 6.84
CA GLU A 7 11.50 -0.73 6.32
C GLU A 7 10.10 -0.62 5.69
N PHE A 8 9.71 -1.58 4.84
CA PHE A 8 8.36 -1.63 4.27
C PHE A 8 7.27 -1.73 5.36
N LYS A 9 7.45 -2.59 6.37
CA LYS A 9 6.49 -2.69 7.49
C LYS A 9 6.35 -1.39 8.30
N LYS A 10 7.44 -0.64 8.46
CA LYS A 10 7.40 0.68 9.10
C LYS A 10 6.67 1.70 8.22
N GLU A 11 6.88 1.67 6.92
CA GLU A 11 6.14 2.49 5.96
C GLU A 11 4.64 2.17 6.00
N HIS A 12 4.26 0.89 6.00
CA HIS A 12 2.86 0.46 6.16
C HIS A 12 2.23 1.04 7.43
N SER A 13 2.91 0.89 8.57
CA SER A 13 2.45 1.40 9.86
C SER A 13 2.26 2.92 9.83
N LEU A 14 3.23 3.64 9.24
CA LEU A 14 3.18 5.09 9.10
C LEU A 14 1.99 5.55 8.26
N ILE A 15 1.72 4.88 7.14
CA ILE A 15 0.61 5.22 6.24
C ILE A 15 -0.73 5.04 6.97
N VAL A 16 -0.95 3.86 7.57
CA VAL A 16 -2.20 3.54 8.28
C VAL A 16 -2.42 4.49 9.46
N ASP A 17 -1.37 4.76 10.24
CA ASP A 17 -1.44 5.72 11.36
C ASP A 17 -1.77 7.13 10.90
N THR A 18 -1.25 7.57 9.75
CA THR A 18 -1.50 8.90 9.20
C THR A 18 -2.97 9.05 8.78
N LEU A 19 -3.53 8.05 8.11
CA LEU A 19 -4.95 8.01 7.72
C LEU A 19 -5.87 7.89 8.94
N SER A 20 -5.47 7.12 9.97
CA SER A 20 -6.21 7.03 11.22
C SER A 20 -6.24 8.36 11.97
N LYS A 21 -5.14 9.12 11.95
CA LYS A 21 -5.06 10.47 12.53
C LYS A 21 -5.96 11.46 11.80
N SER A 22 -6.02 11.43 10.46
CA SER A 22 -6.91 12.35 9.72
C SER A 22 -8.37 12.18 10.13
N ARG A 23 -8.84 10.95 10.33
CA ARG A 23 -10.19 10.68 10.86
C ARG A 23 -10.41 11.24 12.26
N LYS A 24 -9.44 11.03 13.17
CA LYS A 24 -9.55 11.50 14.56
C LYS A 24 -9.60 13.02 14.67
N ILE A 25 -8.86 13.72 13.81
CA ILE A 25 -8.81 15.18 13.76
C ILE A 25 -10.08 15.73 13.06
N GLY A 26 -10.62 14.98 12.11
CA GLY A 26 -11.81 15.32 11.32
C GLY A 26 -11.42 15.52 9.86
N VAL A 27 -12.07 14.77 8.97
CA VAL A 27 -11.67 14.67 7.56
C VAL A 27 -11.82 15.98 6.78
N ASP A 28 -12.73 16.86 7.18
CA ASP A 28 -12.93 18.18 6.53
C ASP A 28 -12.05 19.28 7.13
N SER A 29 -11.40 19.02 8.27
CA SER A 29 -10.49 19.99 8.86
C SER A 29 -9.25 20.16 7.98
N ARG A 30 -8.67 21.35 7.97
CA ARG A 30 -7.41 21.60 7.25
C ARG A 30 -6.33 20.61 7.66
N GLU A 31 -6.19 20.36 8.97
CA GLU A 31 -5.18 19.43 9.47
C GLU A 31 -5.48 17.98 9.06
N GLY A 32 -6.76 17.56 9.05
CA GLY A 32 -7.16 16.24 8.55
C GLY A 32 -6.87 16.06 7.05
N GLN A 33 -7.17 17.08 6.25
CA GLN A 33 -6.85 17.14 4.82
C GLN A 33 -5.34 17.05 4.58
N ASP A 34 -4.55 17.81 5.33
CA ASP A 34 -3.08 17.77 5.26
C ASP A 34 -2.54 16.37 5.58
N LYS A 35 -3.17 15.63 6.51
CA LYS A 35 -2.82 14.22 6.80
C LYS A 35 -3.20 13.27 5.66
N ILE A 36 -4.37 13.44 5.04
CA ILE A 36 -4.78 12.64 3.89
C ILE A 36 -3.78 12.81 2.73
N LEU A 37 -3.39 14.06 2.44
CA LEU A 37 -2.37 14.36 1.42
C LEU A 37 -0.99 13.81 1.80
N SER A 38 -0.58 13.92 3.06
CA SER A 38 0.69 13.33 3.50
C SER A 38 0.71 11.81 3.31
N ALA A 39 -0.42 11.13 3.60
CA ALA A 39 -0.54 9.70 3.37
C ALA A 39 -0.45 9.33 1.89
N LYS A 40 -0.99 10.16 0.98
CA LYS A 40 -0.82 10.00 -0.48
C LYS A 40 0.67 9.94 -0.85
N ASP A 41 1.44 10.90 -0.37
CA ASP A 41 2.88 10.98 -0.68
C ASP A 41 3.64 9.77 -0.13
N PHE A 42 3.30 9.32 1.08
CA PHE A 42 3.88 8.11 1.65
C PHE A 42 3.54 6.86 0.84
N ILE A 43 2.29 6.71 0.38
CA ILE A 43 1.88 5.57 -0.43
C ILE A 43 2.62 5.57 -1.77
N LEU A 44 2.66 6.71 -2.47
CA LEU A 44 3.35 6.81 -3.77
C LEU A 44 4.85 6.51 -3.64
N ALA A 45 5.49 7.00 -2.57
CA ALA A 45 6.88 6.70 -2.28
C ALA A 45 7.09 5.21 -1.99
N HIS A 46 6.19 4.59 -1.23
CA HIS A 46 6.22 3.17 -0.90
C HIS A 46 6.09 2.30 -2.16
N LEU A 47 5.06 2.53 -2.98
CA LEU A 47 4.83 1.80 -4.24
C LEU A 47 6.04 1.88 -5.18
N LYS A 48 6.58 3.09 -5.37
CA LYS A 48 7.77 3.30 -6.20
C LYS A 48 8.97 2.49 -5.68
N LYS A 49 9.14 2.41 -4.37
CA LYS A 49 10.23 1.66 -3.76
C LYS A 49 10.06 0.17 -3.94
N GLU A 50 8.85 -0.36 -3.86
CA GLU A 50 8.57 -1.77 -4.17
C GLU A 50 8.93 -2.10 -5.63
N ASP A 51 8.54 -1.24 -6.57
CA ASP A 51 8.88 -1.36 -7.99
C ASP A 51 10.38 -1.34 -8.25
N GLU A 52 11.13 -0.53 -7.49
CA GLU A 52 12.58 -0.38 -7.66
C GLU A 52 13.39 -1.45 -6.92
N LYS A 53 12.91 -1.93 -5.77
CA LYS A 53 13.72 -2.71 -4.82
C LYS A 53 13.22 -4.13 -4.59
N LEU A 54 11.91 -4.37 -4.65
CA LEU A 54 11.30 -5.65 -4.28
C LEU A 54 10.94 -6.48 -5.51
N TYR A 55 10.06 -5.95 -6.37
CA TYR A 55 9.56 -6.67 -7.53
C TYR A 55 10.65 -7.13 -8.52
N PRO A 56 11.73 -6.37 -8.78
CA PRO A 56 12.79 -6.83 -9.69
C PRO A 56 13.49 -8.10 -9.20
N LEU A 57 13.69 -8.22 -7.88
CA LEU A 57 14.33 -9.38 -7.26
C LEU A 57 13.42 -10.61 -7.30
N LEU A 58 12.15 -10.43 -6.96
CA LEU A 58 11.15 -11.50 -7.02
C LEU A 58 10.92 -11.97 -8.47
N ARG A 59 10.81 -11.05 -9.43
CA ARG A 59 10.66 -11.37 -10.87
C ARG A 59 11.88 -12.12 -11.41
N LYS A 60 13.09 -11.81 -10.92
CA LYS A 60 14.30 -12.55 -11.28
C LYS A 60 14.24 -13.99 -10.75
N ALA A 61 13.84 -14.19 -9.49
CA ALA A 61 13.72 -15.51 -8.89
C ALA A 61 12.57 -16.35 -9.49
N ALA A 62 11.48 -15.70 -9.91
CA ALA A 62 10.34 -16.37 -10.54
C ALA A 62 10.69 -17.06 -11.86
N LYS A 63 11.81 -16.69 -12.51
CA LYS A 63 12.29 -17.37 -13.72
C LYS A 63 12.59 -18.85 -13.51
N SER A 64 12.93 -19.23 -12.28
CA SER A 64 13.23 -20.62 -11.89
C SER A 64 12.22 -21.23 -10.92
N SER A 65 11.12 -20.51 -10.61
CA SER A 65 10.10 -20.97 -9.66
C SER A 65 8.70 -20.73 -10.22
N GLN A 66 8.04 -21.79 -10.67
CA GLN A 66 6.68 -21.73 -11.20
C GLN A 66 5.69 -21.23 -10.14
N ARG A 67 5.84 -21.67 -8.89
CA ARG A 67 5.05 -21.19 -7.75
C ARG A 67 5.18 -19.68 -7.55
N LEU A 68 6.41 -19.14 -7.57
CA LEU A 68 6.63 -17.70 -7.39
C LEU A 68 6.10 -16.91 -8.60
N LYS A 69 6.18 -17.48 -9.81
CA LYS A 69 5.61 -16.88 -11.01
C LYS A 69 4.08 -16.79 -10.93
N GLU A 70 3.41 -17.82 -10.42
CA GLU A 70 1.96 -17.81 -10.19
C GLU A 70 1.57 -16.79 -9.12
N LEU A 71 2.29 -16.76 -7.99
CA LEU A 71 2.07 -15.77 -6.93
C LEU A 71 2.21 -14.35 -7.46
N LEU A 72 3.28 -14.04 -8.20
CA LEU A 72 3.46 -12.72 -8.80
C LEU A 72 2.37 -12.39 -9.82
N GLY A 73 1.86 -13.39 -10.56
CA GLY A 73 0.74 -13.18 -11.49
C GLY A 73 -0.59 -12.87 -10.79
N GLU A 74 -0.83 -13.42 -9.59
CA GLU A 74 -1.97 -13.04 -8.75
C GLU A 74 -1.80 -11.61 -8.20
N PHE A 75 -0.60 -11.28 -7.72
CA PHE A 75 -0.29 -9.94 -7.23
C PHE A 75 -0.37 -8.88 -8.34
N ASP A 76 0.14 -9.17 -9.54
CA ASP A 76 0.02 -8.25 -10.68
C ASP A 76 -1.45 -7.96 -11.04
N LYS A 77 -2.40 -8.86 -10.76
CA LYS A 77 -3.84 -8.60 -10.99
C LYS A 77 -4.44 -7.81 -9.83
N ASP A 78 -4.35 -8.36 -8.63
CA ASP A 78 -4.97 -7.80 -7.42
C ASP A 78 -4.38 -6.43 -7.08
N MET A 79 -3.05 -6.26 -7.17
CA MET A 79 -2.38 -5.02 -6.78
C MET A 79 -2.49 -3.92 -7.81
N ASN A 80 -2.64 -4.23 -9.11
CA ASN A 80 -2.95 -3.21 -10.11
C ASN A 80 -4.35 -2.64 -9.92
N GLU A 81 -5.33 -3.48 -9.57
CA GLU A 81 -6.68 -3.02 -9.23
C GLU A 81 -6.67 -2.15 -7.98
N ILE A 82 -6.01 -2.61 -6.91
CA ILE A 82 -5.90 -1.84 -5.66
C ILE A 82 -5.14 -0.52 -5.86
N THR A 83 -4.04 -0.54 -6.61
CA THR A 83 -3.26 0.67 -6.92
C THR A 83 -4.09 1.65 -7.75
N SER A 84 -4.86 1.18 -8.71
CA SER A 84 -5.75 2.03 -9.50
C SER A 84 -6.81 2.68 -8.63
N TYR A 85 -7.47 1.91 -7.76
CA TYR A 85 -8.42 2.43 -6.77
C TYR A 85 -7.77 3.50 -5.86
N ILE A 86 -6.54 3.28 -5.42
CA ILE A 86 -5.81 4.25 -4.58
C ILE A 86 -5.60 5.58 -5.33
N LEU A 87 -5.21 5.50 -6.60
CA LEU A 87 -5.00 6.70 -7.44
C LEU A 87 -6.31 7.42 -7.73
N GLU A 88 -7.37 6.68 -8.02
CA GLU A 88 -8.73 7.22 -8.24
C GLU A 88 -9.24 7.95 -6.99
N PHE A 89 -9.12 7.33 -5.81
CA PHE A 89 -9.47 7.98 -4.54
C PHE A 89 -8.83 9.36 -4.45
N PHE A 90 -7.51 9.47 -4.63
CA PHE A 90 -6.80 10.74 -4.48
C PHE A 90 -6.98 11.73 -5.64
N ASN A 91 -7.52 11.31 -6.79
CA ASN A 91 -7.91 12.23 -7.85
C ASN A 91 -9.23 12.94 -7.51
N ASP A 92 -10.16 12.21 -6.90
CA ASP A 92 -11.52 12.70 -6.65
C ASP A 92 -11.76 13.11 -5.19
N TYR A 93 -10.82 12.87 -4.27
CA TYR A 93 -11.06 13.04 -2.83
C TYR A 93 -11.46 14.46 -2.41
N THR A 94 -11.09 15.50 -3.19
CA THR A 94 -11.49 16.89 -2.93
C THR A 94 -12.91 17.21 -3.37
N ALA A 95 -13.55 16.36 -4.18
CA ALA A 95 -14.92 16.53 -4.64
C ALA A 95 -15.96 16.07 -3.60
N THR A 96 -15.52 15.34 -2.58
CA THR A 96 -16.36 14.74 -1.54
C THR A 96 -16.05 15.38 -0.19
N THR A 97 -17.07 15.59 0.67
CA THR A 97 -16.89 16.19 2.02
C THR A 97 -17.74 15.48 3.07
N GLY A 98 -17.51 15.77 4.34
CA GLY A 98 -18.38 15.33 5.42
C GLY A 98 -18.40 13.82 5.60
N SER A 99 -19.59 13.29 5.86
CA SER A 99 -19.81 11.86 6.08
C SER A 99 -19.45 11.00 4.87
N GLU A 100 -19.64 11.52 3.66
CA GLU A 100 -19.32 10.77 2.43
C GLU A 100 -17.81 10.59 2.29
N LEU A 101 -17.02 11.65 2.54
CA LEU A 101 -15.56 11.56 2.53
C LEU A 101 -15.06 10.62 3.63
N ALA A 102 -15.67 10.66 4.81
CA ALA A 102 -15.32 9.75 5.90
C ALA A 102 -15.56 8.28 5.51
N MET A 103 -16.70 7.97 4.86
CA MET A 103 -17.02 6.63 4.39
C MET A 103 -16.07 6.15 3.28
N GLU A 104 -15.77 7.00 2.31
CA GLU A 104 -14.80 6.66 1.25
C GLU A 104 -13.40 6.44 1.81
N LEU A 105 -12.98 7.26 2.78
CA LEU A 105 -11.70 7.09 3.48
C LEU A 105 -11.65 5.77 4.28
N GLU A 106 -12.76 5.32 4.88
CA GLU A 106 -12.84 4.03 5.55
C GLU A 106 -12.72 2.84 4.59
N LYS A 107 -13.42 2.91 3.44
CA LYS A 107 -13.27 1.91 2.37
C LYS A 107 -11.83 1.86 1.88
N PHE A 108 -11.23 3.02 1.66
CA PHE A 108 -9.84 3.14 1.25
C PHE A 108 -8.87 2.49 2.22
N VAL A 109 -8.99 2.80 3.52
CA VAL A 109 -8.13 2.19 4.55
C VAL A 109 -8.30 0.66 4.57
N THR A 110 -9.52 0.16 4.44
CA THR A 110 -9.80 -1.29 4.42
C THR A 110 -9.11 -1.99 3.23
N ILE A 111 -9.17 -1.39 2.04
CA ILE A 111 -8.53 -1.92 0.83
C ILE A 111 -7.00 -1.89 0.98
N LEU A 112 -6.45 -0.80 1.51
CA LEU A 112 -5.02 -0.65 1.77
C LEU A 112 -4.52 -1.69 2.79
N GLU A 113 -5.23 -1.88 3.89
CA GLU A 113 -4.89 -2.89 4.90
C GLU A 113 -4.90 -4.31 4.32
N ARG A 114 -5.83 -4.60 3.41
CA ARG A 114 -5.86 -5.89 2.70
C ARG A 114 -4.62 -6.07 1.81
N ARG A 115 -4.17 -5.03 1.11
CA ARG A 115 -2.91 -5.05 0.34
C ARG A 115 -1.72 -5.36 1.25
N ILE A 116 -1.57 -4.57 2.31
CA ILE A 116 -0.50 -4.71 3.31
C ILE A 116 -0.46 -6.14 3.86
N LEU A 117 -1.60 -6.68 4.27
CA LEU A 117 -1.69 -8.03 4.81
C LEU A 117 -1.21 -9.09 3.81
N ARG A 118 -1.60 -8.95 2.54
CA ARG A 118 -1.16 -9.89 1.49
C ARG A 118 0.34 -9.78 1.25
N GLU A 119 0.89 -8.58 1.18
CA GLU A 119 2.32 -8.34 0.98
C GLU A 119 3.15 -8.95 2.10
N GLU A 120 2.78 -8.66 3.35
CA GLU A 120 3.50 -9.17 4.51
C GLU A 120 3.38 -10.69 4.66
N THR A 121 2.22 -11.27 4.36
CA THR A 121 1.97 -12.71 4.55
C THR A 121 2.61 -13.55 3.44
N PHE A 122 2.51 -13.12 2.19
CA PHE A 122 2.89 -13.95 1.04
C PHE A 122 4.13 -13.42 0.33
N LEU A 123 4.17 -12.13 0.01
CA LEU A 123 5.23 -11.57 -0.83
C LEU A 123 6.55 -11.47 -0.07
N PHE A 124 6.52 -10.95 1.15
CA PHE A 124 7.71 -10.82 2.00
C PHE A 124 8.23 -12.19 2.43
N ALA A 125 7.35 -13.14 2.73
CA ALA A 125 7.74 -14.51 3.06
C ALA A 125 8.48 -15.21 1.89
N GLU A 126 8.09 -14.98 0.63
CA GLU A 126 8.84 -15.50 -0.51
C GLU A 126 10.14 -14.73 -0.74
N PHE A 127 10.17 -13.42 -0.47
CA PHE A 127 11.37 -12.61 -0.57
C PHE A 127 12.45 -13.03 0.44
N GLU A 128 12.07 -13.36 1.67
CA GLU A 128 13.00 -13.84 2.70
C GLU A 128 13.72 -15.12 2.27
N LYS A 129 13.00 -16.06 1.64
CA LYS A 129 13.56 -17.34 1.16
C LYS A 129 14.59 -17.19 0.04
N LEU A 130 14.60 -16.08 -0.70
CA LEU A 130 15.64 -15.82 -1.71
C LEU A 130 17.01 -15.52 -1.09
N HIS A 131 17.02 -15.35 0.23
CA HIS A 131 18.07 -14.71 0.99
C HIS A 131 18.44 -15.46 2.27
N GLU A 132 17.86 -16.65 2.46
CA GLU A 132 18.36 -17.73 3.33
C GLU A 132 19.50 -18.48 2.65
#